data_AF-A0A0G4GAM3-F1
#
_entry.id   AF-A0A0G4GAM3-F1
#
_cell.length_a   1.000
_cell.length_b   1.000
_cell.length_c   1.000
_cell.angle_alpha   90.00
_cell.angle_beta   90.00
_cell.angle_gamma   90.00
#
_symmetry.space_group_name_H-M   'P 1'
#
loop_
_entity.id
_entity.type
_entity.pdbx_description
1 polymer ?
#
loop_
_entity_poly.entity_id
_entity_poly.type
_entity_poly.pdbx_seq_one_letter_code
_entity_poly.pdbx_strand_id
1 'polypeptide(L)'
;MDGEQDQIPKPPVRHDPNIPPGSQRIPLYPAHRRTPWNSYNYDFCKGMRIPDLERKPPEERKMPIRYHPLTGEELPGPRFMAVPPEIFALDFDGVICTSHKESMLSAYAACKALWPERFRWDTMPFWLMERVRHARPVIETGYETLLVMRWLVEEMLAVEEQYGYSIDDKPMYFPWRVRMLESEWGPAFRDGLMDRYGASKEELMAAFSSARDEWIARNVTDWLAHNDFNYGMIDIIRYVTEIFEKKVHIVSTKQDKYIRLLLEHAGLNVSLAAGLIEIYGLGQGSKPDILYNLQQEQGIQGVPMHFVEDRLETLLQCAADPRLDLARLYFAKWGYSNADQKLLAIEHPRVRCVNTVEMIALMCFPADTPGRKWIWGYETPPRVPFGMELVGMSGGYGSWESNPDTMNEEVDRDVRWDPFRGIGSTMNEEWIGGT
;
A
#
# COMPACT_ATOMS: atom_id res chain seq x y z
N MET A 1 0.99 -41.95 44.26
CA MET A 1 1.08 -43.26 43.60
C MET A 1 0.41 -43.14 42.26
N ASP A 2 1.23 -42.74 41.29
CA ASP A 2 1.40 -43.23 39.91
C ASP A 2 0.25 -43.89 39.13
N GLY A 3 0.24 -43.55 37.84
CA GLY A 3 -0.23 -44.35 36.69
C GLY A 3 -1.55 -43.84 36.11
N GLU A 4 -1.72 -43.54 34.82
CA GLU A 4 -0.95 -43.79 33.59
C GLU A 4 -1.30 -42.71 32.55
N GLN A 5 -0.35 -42.31 31.71
CA GLN A 5 -0.57 -41.49 30.52
C GLN A 5 -0.71 -42.41 29.30
N ASP A 6 -1.86 -42.35 28.62
CA ASP A 6 -2.06 -42.99 27.33
C ASP A 6 -1.26 -42.27 26.22
N GLN A 7 -0.28 -42.97 25.64
CA GLN A 7 0.46 -42.54 24.47
C GLN A 7 -0.26 -42.95 23.18
N ILE A 8 -0.57 -41.97 22.32
CA ILE A 8 -1.06 -42.18 20.96
C ILE A 8 0.11 -42.69 20.08
N PRO A 9 -0.04 -43.77 19.30
CA PRO A 9 1.05 -44.35 18.51
C PRO A 9 1.42 -43.47 17.31
N LYS A 10 2.72 -43.26 17.11
CA LYS A 10 3.26 -42.57 15.91
C LYS A 10 3.18 -43.49 14.67
N PRO A 11 2.86 -42.95 13.48
CA PRO A 11 2.84 -43.73 12.25
C PRO A 11 4.27 -44.11 11.80
N PRO A 12 4.43 -45.21 11.03
CA PRO A 12 5.74 -45.71 10.63
C PRO A 12 6.41 -44.79 9.59
N VAL A 13 7.70 -44.55 9.81
CA VAL A 13 8.57 -43.82 8.89
C VAL A 13 8.84 -44.70 7.66
N ARG A 14 8.39 -44.28 6.48
CA ARG A 14 8.83 -44.89 5.21
C ARG A 14 10.25 -44.41 4.90
N HIS A 15 11.20 -45.32 4.88
CA HIS A 15 12.53 -45.07 4.32
C HIS A 15 12.46 -45.12 2.79
N ASP A 16 12.80 -44.01 2.13
CA ASP A 16 13.07 -43.97 0.69
C ASP A 16 14.52 -44.45 0.45
N PRO A 17 14.74 -45.56 -0.27
CA PRO A 17 16.07 -46.17 -0.44
C PRO A 17 17.00 -45.42 -1.40
N ASN A 18 16.65 -44.25 -1.94
CA ASN A 18 17.46 -43.53 -2.93
C ASN A 18 18.32 -42.36 -2.39
N ILE A 19 18.58 -42.26 -1.08
CA ILE A 19 19.44 -41.20 -0.52
C ILE A 19 20.77 -41.81 -0.02
N PRO A 20 21.93 -41.46 -0.59
CA PRO A 20 23.22 -41.94 -0.09
C PRO A 20 23.57 -41.30 1.27
N PRO A 21 24.20 -42.04 2.20
CA PRO A 21 24.50 -41.54 3.54
C PRO A 21 25.69 -40.57 3.50
N GLY A 22 25.47 -39.31 3.89
CA GLY A 22 26.54 -38.31 4.03
C GLY A 22 26.17 -36.84 3.83
N SER A 23 24.96 -36.49 3.37
CA SER A 23 24.56 -35.08 3.23
C SER A 23 23.89 -34.55 4.50
N GLN A 24 24.67 -33.87 5.35
CA GLN A 24 24.10 -33.01 6.40
C GLN A 24 23.43 -31.80 5.73
N ARG A 25 22.09 -31.78 5.71
CA ARG A 25 21.33 -30.54 5.47
C ARG A 25 21.24 -29.76 6.77
N ILE A 26 21.82 -28.56 6.77
CA ILE A 26 21.57 -27.51 7.76
C ILE A 26 20.07 -27.12 7.65
N PRO A 27 19.28 -27.14 8.73
CA PRO A 27 17.86 -26.83 8.64
C PRO A 27 17.64 -25.32 8.53
N LEU A 28 17.22 -24.86 7.36
CA LEU A 28 16.62 -23.54 7.16
C LEU A 28 15.15 -23.59 7.62
N TYR A 29 14.87 -22.88 8.71
CA TYR A 29 13.57 -22.39 9.22
C TYR A 29 12.44 -23.41 9.54
N PRO A 30 11.85 -23.36 10.76
CA PRO A 30 10.64 -24.11 11.06
C PRO A 30 9.42 -23.47 10.39
N ALA A 31 8.61 -24.32 9.76
CA ALA A 31 7.31 -23.96 9.22
C ALA A 31 6.35 -23.52 10.36
N HIS A 32 6.18 -22.22 10.54
CA HIS A 32 5.11 -21.68 11.38
C HIS A 32 3.76 -21.80 10.64
N ARG A 33 2.77 -22.28 11.38
CA ARG A 33 1.40 -22.57 10.93
C ARG A 33 0.80 -21.37 10.19
N ARG A 34 0.33 -21.61 8.97
CA ARG A 34 -0.49 -20.67 8.19
C ARG A 34 -1.78 -20.40 8.96
N THR A 35 -2.02 -19.15 9.31
CA THR A 35 -3.36 -18.66 9.66
C THR A 35 -4.00 -18.08 8.39
N PRO A 36 -5.34 -18.08 8.25
CA PRO A 36 -6.04 -17.84 6.99
C PRO A 36 -6.15 -16.34 6.62
N TRP A 37 -5.13 -15.56 6.96
CA TRP A 37 -5.05 -14.14 6.65
C TRP A 37 -4.49 -13.99 5.22
N ASN A 38 -5.32 -13.49 4.30
CA ASN A 38 -4.99 -13.13 2.91
C ASN A 38 -4.69 -14.24 1.88
N SER A 39 -5.49 -15.32 1.84
CA SER A 39 -5.31 -16.37 0.82
C SER A 39 -5.77 -16.03 -0.60
N TYR A 40 -6.33 -14.85 -0.88
CA TYR A 40 -6.91 -14.57 -2.21
C TYR A 40 -6.01 -13.80 -3.19
N ASN A 41 -4.89 -13.22 -2.74
CA ASN A 41 -3.94 -12.52 -3.63
C ASN A 41 -2.48 -13.03 -3.55
N TYR A 42 -2.19 -14.03 -2.70
CA TYR A 42 -0.82 -14.43 -2.38
C TYR A 42 -0.19 -15.46 -3.33
N ASP A 43 -0.98 -16.26 -4.05
CA ASP A 43 -0.44 -17.41 -4.78
C ASP A 43 0.13 -17.08 -6.18
N PHE A 44 -0.13 -15.89 -6.72
CA PHE A 44 0.44 -15.50 -8.03
C PHE A 44 1.91 -15.03 -7.93
N CYS A 45 2.33 -14.46 -6.80
CA CYS A 45 3.67 -13.88 -6.65
C CYS A 45 4.77 -14.90 -6.29
N LYS A 46 4.43 -16.10 -5.82
CA LYS A 46 5.44 -17.12 -5.46
C LYS A 46 6.20 -17.69 -6.66
N GLY A 47 5.68 -17.54 -7.88
CA GLY A 47 6.33 -18.00 -9.11
C GLY A 47 7.41 -17.06 -9.65
N MET A 48 7.53 -15.85 -9.12
CA MET A 48 8.47 -14.82 -9.59
C MET A 48 9.52 -14.50 -8.52
N ARG A 49 10.23 -15.51 -8.01
CA ARG A 49 11.51 -15.23 -7.34
C ARG A 49 12.55 -14.90 -8.42
N ILE A 50 13.02 -13.66 -8.42
CA ILE A 50 14.30 -13.32 -9.06
C ILE A 50 15.35 -14.19 -8.36
N PRO A 51 16.14 -15.01 -9.08
CA PRO A 51 17.15 -15.86 -8.45
C PRO A 51 18.08 -15.05 -7.55
N ASP A 52 18.48 -15.63 -6.41
CA ASP A 52 19.54 -15.08 -5.56
C ASP A 52 20.78 -14.84 -6.43
N LEU A 53 20.98 -13.58 -6.83
CA LEU A 53 22.21 -13.15 -7.48
C LEU A 53 23.28 -13.12 -6.40
N GLU A 54 24.17 -14.11 -6.41
CA GLU A 54 25.43 -14.04 -5.67
C GLU A 54 26.04 -12.65 -5.86
N ARG A 55 26.12 -11.89 -4.77
CA ARG A 55 26.42 -10.46 -4.77
C ARG A 55 27.87 -10.23 -5.18
N LYS A 56 28.09 -9.83 -6.43
CA LYS A 56 29.35 -9.23 -6.85
C LYS A 56 29.48 -7.78 -6.35
N PRO A 57 30.71 -7.32 -6.05
CA PRO A 57 31.00 -5.90 -5.76
C PRO A 57 30.42 -4.98 -6.85
N PRO A 58 30.03 -3.73 -6.53
CA PRO A 58 29.40 -2.80 -7.49
C PRO A 58 30.19 -2.66 -8.81
N GLU A 59 31.51 -2.61 -8.73
CA GLU A 59 32.42 -2.54 -9.87
C GLU A 59 32.52 -3.82 -10.74
N GLU A 60 32.01 -4.94 -10.24
CA GLU A 60 31.97 -6.24 -10.94
C GLU A 60 30.56 -6.66 -11.38
N ARG A 61 29.53 -5.82 -11.14
CA ARG A 61 28.17 -6.01 -11.64
C ARG A 61 28.09 -5.68 -13.14
N LYS A 62 28.90 -6.35 -13.96
CA LYS A 62 28.70 -6.32 -15.42
C LYS A 62 27.57 -7.28 -15.77
N MET A 63 26.51 -6.76 -16.39
CA MET A 63 25.45 -7.59 -16.96
C MET A 63 26.05 -8.70 -17.85
N PRO A 64 25.40 -9.87 -17.99
CA PRO A 64 25.77 -10.80 -19.05
C PRO A 64 25.71 -10.05 -20.39
N ILE A 65 26.88 -9.87 -21.00
CA ILE A 65 27.05 -9.24 -22.30
C ILE A 65 26.17 -10.02 -23.29
N ARG A 66 25.20 -9.34 -23.91
CA ARG A 66 24.38 -9.96 -24.96
C ARG A 66 25.10 -9.72 -26.29
N TYR A 67 25.33 -10.76 -27.07
CA TYR A 67 25.89 -10.63 -28.42
C TYR A 67 24.77 -10.71 -29.46
N HIS A 68 24.89 -9.96 -30.56
CA HIS A 68 23.95 -10.02 -31.67
C HIS A 68 24.09 -11.38 -32.36
N PRO A 69 23.02 -12.20 -32.42
CA PRO A 69 23.13 -13.62 -32.76
C PRO A 69 23.58 -13.89 -34.19
N LEU A 70 23.52 -12.89 -35.08
CA LEU A 70 23.91 -13.03 -36.49
C LEU A 70 25.25 -12.36 -36.83
N THR A 71 25.66 -11.36 -36.07
CA THR A 71 26.90 -10.59 -36.37
C THR A 71 28.00 -10.85 -35.36
N GLY A 72 27.69 -11.48 -34.23
CA GLY A 72 28.66 -11.72 -33.14
C GLY A 72 29.13 -10.45 -32.46
N GLU A 73 28.63 -9.29 -32.89
CA GLU A 73 28.93 -8.01 -32.27
C GLU A 73 28.30 -7.95 -30.87
N GLU A 74 29.02 -7.37 -29.93
CA GLU A 74 28.45 -7.04 -28.63
C GLU A 74 27.23 -6.13 -28.85
N LEU A 75 26.03 -6.60 -28.45
CA LEU A 75 24.89 -5.70 -28.39
C LEU A 75 25.27 -4.62 -27.40
N PRO A 76 25.06 -3.33 -27.73
CA PRO A 76 25.25 -2.29 -26.74
C PRO A 76 24.44 -2.71 -25.51
N GLY A 77 25.13 -2.96 -24.38
CA GLY A 77 24.47 -3.07 -23.07
C GLY A 77 23.53 -1.87 -22.94
N PRO A 78 22.37 -2.01 -22.26
CA PRO A 78 21.30 -1.00 -22.30
C PRO A 78 21.96 0.35 -22.27
N ARG A 79 21.97 1.06 -23.41
CA ARG A 79 22.56 2.39 -23.44
C ARG A 79 21.84 3.06 -22.29
N PHE A 80 22.58 3.63 -21.35
CA PHE A 80 22.01 4.58 -20.41
C PHE A 80 21.45 5.71 -21.28
N MET A 81 20.29 5.49 -21.90
CA MET A 81 19.41 6.56 -22.31
C MET A 81 19.21 7.28 -21.01
N ALA A 82 19.66 8.53 -20.95
CA ALA A 82 19.38 9.39 -19.82
C ALA A 82 17.87 9.33 -19.65
N VAL A 83 17.41 8.53 -18.68
CA VAL A 83 15.99 8.38 -18.43
C VAL A 83 15.59 9.76 -17.94
N PRO A 84 14.72 10.46 -18.67
CA PRO A 84 14.41 11.83 -18.29
C PRO A 84 13.85 11.81 -16.85
N PRO A 85 14.22 12.80 -16.02
CA PRO A 85 14.02 12.73 -14.58
C PRO A 85 12.54 12.68 -14.21
N GLU A 86 12.19 11.82 -13.25
CA GLU A 86 10.84 11.70 -12.69
C GLU A 86 10.92 11.65 -11.18
N ILE A 87 9.88 12.11 -10.51
CA ILE A 87 9.79 12.13 -9.06
C ILE A 87 8.78 11.08 -8.63
N PHE A 88 9.22 10.08 -7.87
CA PHE A 88 8.34 9.11 -7.21
C PHE A 88 8.21 9.45 -5.74
N ALA A 89 7.04 9.91 -5.32
CA ALA A 89 6.68 10.13 -3.93
C ALA A 89 5.65 9.07 -3.51
N LEU A 90 6.00 8.25 -2.53
CA LEU A 90 5.19 7.12 -2.07
C LEU A 90 4.82 7.35 -0.61
N ASP A 91 3.54 7.23 -0.26
CA ASP A 91 3.21 7.01 1.15
C ASP A 91 3.86 5.70 1.65
N PHE A 92 4.06 5.61 2.96
CA PHE A 92 4.60 4.40 3.58
C PHE A 92 3.51 3.43 4.03
N ASP A 93 2.55 3.90 4.84
CA ASP A 93 1.59 3.05 5.56
C ASP A 93 0.32 2.84 4.73
N GLY A 94 0.19 1.67 4.11
CA GLY A 94 -0.92 1.34 3.20
C GLY A 94 -0.47 1.22 1.74
N VAL A 95 0.65 1.83 1.39
CA VAL A 95 1.29 1.69 0.07
C VAL A 95 2.44 0.67 0.11
N ILE A 96 3.44 0.87 0.99
CA ILE A 96 4.63 0.01 1.11
C ILE A 96 4.48 -1.00 2.25
N CYS A 97 4.07 -0.52 3.43
CA CYS A 97 3.97 -1.29 4.65
C CYS A 97 2.51 -1.43 5.09
N THR A 98 2.13 -2.64 5.51
CA THR A 98 0.89 -2.93 6.21
C THR A 98 1.16 -2.99 7.72
N SER A 99 1.25 -1.83 8.38
CA SER A 99 1.58 -1.72 9.82
C SER A 99 0.38 -1.76 10.77
N HIS A 100 -0.84 -1.88 10.24
CA HIS A 100 -2.07 -1.79 11.03
C HIS A 100 -2.11 -2.70 12.27
N LYS A 101 -1.63 -3.94 12.18
CA LYS A 101 -1.60 -4.87 13.31
C LYS A 101 -0.71 -4.35 14.44
N GLU A 102 0.53 -3.96 14.11
CA GLU A 102 1.45 -3.31 15.05
C GLU A 102 0.82 -2.06 15.66
N SER A 103 0.28 -1.18 14.82
CA SER A 103 -0.24 0.12 15.27
C SER A 103 -1.44 -0.04 16.21
N MET A 104 -2.31 -1.03 15.98
CA MET A 104 -3.37 -1.37 16.93
C MET A 104 -2.82 -1.85 18.28
N LEU A 105 -1.83 -2.73 18.28
CA LEU A 105 -1.28 -3.28 19.52
C LEU A 105 -0.53 -2.22 20.33
N SER A 106 0.22 -1.35 19.66
CA SER A 106 0.85 -0.19 20.31
C SER A 106 -0.17 0.81 20.85
N ALA A 107 -1.26 1.05 20.12
CA ALA A 107 -2.35 1.89 20.60
C ALA A 107 -3.05 1.26 21.81
N TYR A 108 -3.26 -0.05 21.81
CA TYR A 108 -3.83 -0.77 22.94
C TYR A 108 -2.96 -0.67 24.18
N ALA A 109 -1.65 -0.87 24.04
CA ALA A 109 -0.71 -0.69 25.14
C ALA A 109 -0.73 0.74 25.70
N ALA A 110 -0.75 1.76 24.81
CA ALA A 110 -0.85 3.16 25.22
C ALA A 110 -2.17 3.47 25.93
N CYS A 111 -3.31 3.01 25.38
CA CYS A 111 -4.62 3.14 26.00
C CYS A 111 -4.68 2.49 27.39
N LYS A 112 -4.09 1.31 27.57
CA LYS A 112 -4.05 0.62 28.86
C LYS A 112 -3.21 1.37 29.89
N ALA A 113 -2.14 2.03 29.46
CA ALA A 113 -1.32 2.87 30.34
C ALA A 113 -2.05 4.17 30.74
N LEU A 114 -2.78 4.79 29.81
CA LEU A 114 -3.50 6.04 30.05
C LEU A 114 -4.82 5.85 30.83
N TRP A 115 -5.56 4.79 30.54
CA TRP A 115 -6.92 4.54 31.05
C TRP A 115 -7.09 3.09 31.53
N PRO A 116 -6.30 2.65 32.53
CA PRO A 116 -6.29 1.27 33.01
C PRO A 116 -7.67 0.79 33.50
N GLU A 117 -8.51 1.69 33.99
CA GLU A 117 -9.87 1.41 34.46
C GLU A 117 -10.84 1.05 33.34
N ARG A 118 -10.56 1.46 32.09
CA ARG A 118 -11.39 1.13 30.92
C ARG A 118 -10.86 -0.10 30.17
N PHE A 119 -9.55 -0.33 30.23
CA PHE A 119 -8.86 -1.38 29.48
C PHE A 119 -8.50 -2.57 30.38
N ARG A 120 -9.53 -3.36 30.76
CA ARG A 120 -9.41 -4.46 31.73
C ARG A 120 -8.71 -5.73 31.23
N TRP A 121 -8.56 -5.92 29.93
CA TRP A 121 -8.00 -7.16 29.38
C TRP A 121 -6.48 -7.15 29.32
N ASP A 122 -5.87 -8.31 29.57
CA ASP A 122 -4.42 -8.49 29.48
C ASP A 122 -3.90 -8.35 28.06
N THR A 123 -4.62 -8.95 27.12
CA THR A 123 -4.37 -8.86 25.68
C THR A 123 -5.52 -8.16 24.99
N MET A 124 -5.24 -7.57 23.82
CA MET A 124 -6.27 -6.90 23.02
C MET A 124 -7.37 -7.90 22.63
N PRO A 125 -8.64 -7.67 23.01
CA PRO A 125 -9.73 -8.57 22.64
C PRO A 125 -9.95 -8.59 21.13
N PHE A 126 -10.32 -9.77 20.61
CA PHE A 126 -10.61 -9.94 19.18
C PHE A 126 -11.70 -8.98 18.67
N TRP A 127 -12.76 -8.77 19.46
CA TRP A 127 -13.84 -7.86 19.08
C TRP A 127 -13.36 -6.41 18.91
N LEU A 128 -12.40 -5.97 19.73
CA LEU A 128 -11.86 -4.63 19.67
C LEU A 128 -10.93 -4.50 18.46
N MET A 129 -10.09 -5.51 18.24
CA MET A 129 -9.20 -5.59 17.08
C MET A 129 -9.99 -5.47 15.77
N GLU A 130 -11.06 -6.25 15.61
CA GLU A 130 -11.89 -6.20 14.41
C GLU A 130 -12.57 -4.84 14.23
N ARG A 131 -13.08 -4.21 15.30
CA ARG A 131 -13.70 -2.88 15.19
C ARG A 131 -12.71 -1.78 14.82
N VAL A 132 -11.52 -1.79 15.42
CA VAL A 132 -10.46 -0.83 15.05
C VAL A 132 -9.98 -1.06 13.63
N ARG A 133 -9.94 -2.32 13.16
CA ARG A 133 -9.67 -2.67 11.76
C ARG A 133 -10.69 -2.06 10.81
N HIS A 134 -11.98 -2.14 11.15
CA HIS A 134 -13.03 -1.51 10.35
C HIS A 134 -12.97 0.02 10.38
N ALA A 135 -12.45 0.63 11.45
CA ALA A 135 -12.27 2.08 11.57
C ALA A 135 -10.97 2.60 10.92
N ARG A 136 -10.06 1.71 10.49
CA ARG A 136 -8.78 2.11 9.88
C ARG A 136 -8.89 3.11 8.72
N PRO A 137 -9.92 3.08 7.83
CA PRO A 137 -10.07 4.04 6.74
C PRO A 137 -10.17 5.51 7.15
N VAL A 138 -10.59 5.82 8.40
CA VAL A 138 -10.70 7.20 8.90
C VAL A 138 -9.51 7.66 9.73
N ILE A 139 -8.62 6.74 10.10
CA ILE A 139 -7.49 7.02 10.98
C ILE A 139 -6.30 7.50 10.14
N GLU A 140 -5.75 8.66 10.44
CA GLU A 140 -4.52 9.18 9.82
C GLU A 140 -3.28 8.88 10.65
N THR A 141 -3.39 9.09 11.96
CA THR A 141 -2.26 9.19 12.86
C THR A 141 -2.42 8.29 14.08
N GLY A 142 -1.33 8.15 14.82
CA GLY A 142 -1.30 7.31 16.02
C GLY A 142 -2.31 7.70 17.09
N TYR A 143 -2.40 9.00 17.42
CA TYR A 143 -3.29 9.48 18.50
C TYR A 143 -4.77 9.23 18.18
N GLU A 144 -5.14 9.30 16.90
CA GLU A 144 -6.48 8.98 16.42
C GLU A 144 -6.86 7.53 16.70
N THR A 145 -5.90 6.62 16.58
CA THR A 145 -6.11 5.21 16.92
C THR A 145 -6.48 5.04 18.40
N LEU A 146 -5.85 5.81 19.30
CA LEU A 146 -6.18 5.78 20.74
C LEU A 146 -7.61 6.31 20.98
N LEU A 147 -7.98 7.41 20.35
CA LEU A 147 -9.32 8.01 20.46
C LEU A 147 -10.41 7.04 19.97
N VAL A 148 -10.23 6.45 18.78
CA VAL A 148 -11.14 5.43 18.23
C VAL A 148 -11.24 4.25 19.18
N MET A 149 -10.10 3.74 19.65
CA MET A 149 -10.08 2.56 20.50
C MET A 149 -10.79 2.79 21.83
N ARG A 150 -10.54 3.93 22.49
CA ARG A 150 -11.24 4.28 23.74
C ARG A 150 -12.73 4.47 23.49
N TRP A 151 -13.12 5.12 22.41
CA TRP A 151 -14.54 5.30 22.07
C TRP A 151 -15.26 3.96 21.89
N LEU A 152 -14.64 3.00 21.19
CA LEU A 152 -15.20 1.66 20.99
C LEU A 152 -15.31 0.87 22.31
N VAL A 153 -14.36 1.06 23.23
CA VAL A 153 -14.41 0.45 24.57
C VAL A 153 -15.50 1.09 25.42
N GLU A 154 -15.64 2.41 25.43
CA GLU A 154 -16.70 3.09 26.18
C GLU A 154 -18.09 2.70 25.68
N GLU A 155 -18.27 2.58 24.36
CA GLU A 155 -19.49 2.07 23.77
C GLU A 155 -19.82 0.67 24.29
N MET A 156 -18.83 -0.22 24.32
CA MET A 156 -19.00 -1.59 24.79
C MET A 156 -19.35 -1.62 26.29
N LEU A 157 -18.66 -0.84 27.12
CA LEU A 157 -18.92 -0.77 28.56
C LEU A 157 -20.33 -0.25 28.87
N ALA A 158 -20.81 0.77 28.14
CA ALA A 158 -22.17 1.28 28.31
C ALA A 158 -23.25 0.22 28.01
N VAL A 159 -22.93 -0.73 27.12
CA VAL A 159 -23.83 -1.81 26.74
C VAL A 159 -23.82 -2.91 27.79
N GLU A 160 -22.65 -3.30 28.29
CA GLU A 160 -22.55 -4.25 29.41
C GLU A 160 -23.35 -3.74 30.61
N GLU A 161 -23.26 -2.43 30.91
CA GLU A 161 -24.04 -1.79 31.96
C GLU A 161 -25.55 -1.85 31.68
N GLN A 162 -25.97 -1.50 30.46
CA GLN A 162 -27.40 -1.50 30.08
C GLN A 162 -28.04 -2.89 30.19
N TYR A 163 -27.33 -3.95 29.80
CA TYR A 163 -27.88 -5.30 29.72
C TYR A 163 -27.50 -6.21 30.89
N GLY A 164 -26.57 -5.78 31.75
CA GLY A 164 -26.15 -6.52 32.95
C GLY A 164 -25.38 -7.81 32.68
N TYR A 165 -24.70 -7.92 31.54
CA TYR A 165 -23.84 -9.08 31.22
C TYR A 165 -22.55 -8.63 30.50
N SER A 166 -21.47 -9.40 30.67
CA SER A 166 -20.18 -9.13 30.03
C SER A 166 -20.12 -9.66 28.60
N ILE A 167 -19.47 -8.93 27.69
CA ILE A 167 -19.17 -9.41 26.34
C ILE A 167 -18.30 -10.67 26.36
N ASP A 168 -17.50 -10.84 27.42
CA ASP A 168 -16.66 -12.01 27.64
C ASP A 168 -17.50 -13.26 27.97
N ASP A 169 -18.67 -13.08 28.61
CA ASP A 169 -19.59 -14.18 28.96
C ASP A 169 -20.49 -14.58 27.79
N LYS A 170 -20.95 -13.58 27.01
CA LYS A 170 -21.84 -13.81 25.87
C LYS A 170 -21.46 -12.88 24.72
N PRO A 171 -20.78 -13.40 23.69
CA PRO A 171 -20.48 -12.64 22.48
C PRO A 171 -21.80 -12.24 21.82
N MET A 172 -22.19 -10.97 21.94
CA MET A 172 -23.39 -10.46 21.27
C MET A 172 -23.02 -9.90 19.89
N TYR A 173 -23.90 -10.09 18.91
CA TYR A 173 -23.89 -9.31 17.68
C TYR A 173 -24.23 -7.86 18.02
N PHE A 174 -23.20 -7.08 18.29
CA PHE A 174 -23.35 -5.67 18.57
C PHE A 174 -23.49 -4.89 17.26
N PRO A 175 -24.51 -4.02 17.10
CA PRO A 175 -24.62 -3.22 15.90
C PRO A 175 -23.37 -2.34 15.75
N TRP A 176 -22.70 -2.48 14.60
CA TRP A 176 -21.46 -1.77 14.30
C TRP A 176 -21.74 -0.27 14.13
N ARG A 177 -21.53 0.54 15.19
CA ARG A 177 -21.46 2.00 15.01
C ARG A 177 -20.12 2.48 14.47
N VAL A 178 -19.27 1.56 13.99
CA VAL A 178 -18.05 1.92 13.25
C VAL A 178 -18.39 2.77 12.01
N ARG A 179 -19.53 2.51 11.34
CA ARG A 179 -20.01 3.38 10.25
C ARG A 179 -20.30 4.82 10.67
N MET A 180 -20.63 5.06 11.95
CA MET A 180 -20.79 6.42 12.46
C MET A 180 -19.43 7.13 12.53
N LEU A 181 -18.35 6.41 12.86
CA LEU A 181 -17.02 7.00 12.76
C LEU A 181 -16.73 7.40 11.30
N GLU A 182 -17.13 6.59 10.31
CA GLU A 182 -16.94 6.95 8.90
C GLU A 182 -17.61 8.28 8.50
N SER A 183 -18.75 8.64 9.09
CA SER A 183 -19.47 9.89 8.78
C SER A 183 -19.13 11.06 9.69
N GLU A 184 -18.85 10.81 10.98
CA GLU A 184 -18.67 11.85 12.00
C GLU A 184 -17.20 12.14 12.32
N TRP A 185 -16.27 11.34 11.82
CA TRP A 185 -14.84 11.51 12.14
C TRP A 185 -14.28 12.77 11.48
N GLY A 186 -14.28 13.85 12.25
CA GLY A 186 -13.71 15.15 11.88
C GLY A 186 -13.06 15.86 13.07
N PRO A 187 -12.47 17.06 12.86
CA PRO A 187 -11.81 17.83 13.91
C PRO A 187 -12.68 18.04 15.14
N ALA A 188 -13.91 18.54 14.99
CA ALA A 188 -14.82 18.80 16.10
C ALA A 188 -15.16 17.53 16.93
N PHE A 189 -15.29 16.38 16.27
CA PHE A 189 -15.54 15.12 16.96
C PHE A 189 -14.31 14.68 17.77
N ARG A 190 -13.11 14.74 17.16
CA ARG A 190 -11.85 14.42 17.83
C ARG A 190 -11.58 15.34 19.03
N ASP A 191 -11.81 16.65 18.86
CA ASP A 191 -11.66 17.65 19.92
C ASP A 191 -12.62 17.37 21.08
N GLY A 192 -13.90 17.10 20.79
CA GLY A 192 -14.88 16.72 21.81
C GLY A 192 -14.54 15.42 22.54
N LEU A 193 -13.88 14.45 21.89
CA LEU A 193 -13.36 13.26 22.56
C LEU A 193 -12.16 13.59 23.45
N MET A 194 -11.20 14.38 22.97
CA MET A 194 -10.04 14.81 23.75
C MET A 194 -10.46 15.56 25.03
N ASP A 195 -11.43 16.48 24.92
CA ASP A 195 -12.00 17.19 26.07
C ASP A 195 -12.67 16.23 27.06
N ARG A 196 -13.50 15.31 26.57
CA ARG A 196 -14.16 14.31 27.42
C ARG A 196 -13.16 13.41 28.13
N TYR A 197 -12.08 13.07 27.44
CA TYR A 197 -11.07 12.13 27.92
C TYR A 197 -10.02 12.79 28.81
N GLY A 198 -9.99 14.13 28.85
CA GLY A 198 -9.00 14.90 29.59
C GLY A 198 -7.59 14.67 29.06
N ALA A 199 -7.42 14.51 27.75
CA ALA A 199 -6.15 14.20 27.13
C ALA A 199 -5.89 15.09 25.92
N SER A 200 -4.73 15.73 25.87
CA SER A 200 -4.26 16.52 24.73
C SER A 200 -3.76 15.64 23.58
N LYS A 201 -3.73 16.19 22.38
CA LYS A 201 -3.15 15.53 21.21
C LYS A 201 -1.69 15.14 21.44
N GLU A 202 -0.93 16.02 22.09
CA GLU A 202 0.49 15.83 22.39
C GLU A 202 0.71 14.66 23.36
N GLU A 203 -0.10 14.56 24.42
CA GLU A 203 -0.05 13.44 25.38
C GLU A 203 -0.37 12.11 24.70
N LEU A 204 -1.41 12.07 23.86
CA LEU A 204 -1.81 10.88 23.13
C LEU A 204 -0.75 10.44 22.10
N MET A 205 -0.16 11.39 21.38
CA MET A 205 0.95 11.13 20.46
C MET A 205 2.17 10.61 21.21
N ALA A 206 2.52 11.22 22.35
CA ALA A 206 3.63 10.79 23.19
C ALA A 206 3.40 9.37 23.74
N ALA A 207 2.22 9.07 24.29
CA ALA A 207 1.88 7.75 24.79
C ALA A 207 1.98 6.67 23.70
N PHE A 208 1.50 6.97 22.48
CA PHE A 208 1.59 6.05 21.36
C PHE A 208 3.02 5.79 20.90
N SER A 209 3.88 6.82 20.88
CA SER A 209 5.30 6.65 20.57
C SER A 209 6.05 5.90 21.67
N SER A 210 5.78 6.20 22.96
CA SER A 210 6.40 5.50 24.09
C SER A 210 6.06 4.01 24.08
N ALA A 211 4.80 3.65 23.83
CA ALA A 211 4.39 2.25 23.73
C ALA A 211 5.14 1.48 22.62
N ARG A 212 5.43 2.14 21.49
CA ARG A 212 6.25 1.56 20.40
C ARG A 212 7.71 1.42 20.82
N ASP A 213 8.28 2.48 21.38
CA ASP A 213 9.67 2.51 21.79
C ASP A 213 9.97 1.45 22.87
N GLU A 214 9.06 1.27 23.84
CA GLU A 214 9.17 0.22 24.86
C GLU A 214 9.09 -1.19 24.27
N TRP A 215 8.20 -1.41 23.29
CA TRP A 215 8.10 -2.71 22.61
C TRP A 215 9.38 -3.00 21.81
N ILE A 216 9.87 -2.03 21.04
CA ILE A 216 11.12 -2.15 20.26
C ILE A 216 12.31 -2.42 21.19
N ALA A 217 12.43 -1.68 22.29
CA ALA A 217 13.51 -1.85 23.27
C ALA A 217 13.48 -3.24 23.93
N ARG A 218 12.29 -3.79 24.16
CA ARG A 218 12.11 -5.11 24.76
C ARG A 218 12.38 -6.24 23.77
N ASN A 219 11.84 -6.15 22.56
CA ASN A 219 11.97 -7.17 21.53
C ASN A 219 11.65 -6.61 20.13
N VAL A 220 12.66 -6.04 19.48
CA VAL A 220 12.54 -5.50 18.11
C VAL A 220 12.10 -6.56 17.09
N THR A 221 12.56 -7.80 17.22
CA THR A 221 12.19 -8.88 16.28
C THR A 221 10.70 -9.18 16.34
N ASP A 222 10.13 -9.19 17.55
CA ASP A 222 8.70 -9.38 17.74
C ASP A 222 7.90 -8.18 17.21
N TRP A 223 8.33 -6.95 17.46
CA TRP A 223 7.71 -5.76 16.87
C TRP A 223 7.72 -5.79 15.33
N LEU A 224 8.86 -6.14 14.72
CA LEU A 224 8.99 -6.27 13.27
C LEU A 224 8.06 -7.36 12.70
N ALA A 225 7.91 -8.49 13.39
CA ALA A 225 7.02 -9.58 12.99
C ALA A 225 5.52 -9.22 13.00
N HIS A 226 5.16 -8.07 13.58
CA HIS A 226 3.78 -7.54 13.57
C HIS A 226 3.50 -6.57 12.42
N ASN A 227 4.45 -6.39 11.52
CA ASN A 227 4.31 -5.60 10.30
C ASN A 227 4.35 -6.53 9.08
N ASP A 228 3.52 -6.23 8.08
CA ASP A 228 3.53 -6.92 6.79
C ASP A 228 3.85 -5.90 5.67
N PHE A 229 4.13 -6.36 4.45
CA PHE A 229 4.61 -5.49 3.37
C PHE A 229 3.96 -5.83 2.03
N ASN A 230 3.78 -4.79 1.21
CA ASN A 230 3.58 -5.00 -0.22
C ASN A 230 4.94 -5.31 -0.86
N TYR A 231 5.28 -6.61 -0.94
CA TYR A 231 6.56 -7.04 -1.50
C TYR A 231 6.76 -6.64 -2.97
N GLY A 232 5.68 -6.47 -3.74
CA GLY A 232 5.78 -5.91 -5.08
C GLY A 232 6.33 -4.48 -5.09
N MET A 233 5.93 -3.66 -4.11
CA MET A 233 6.49 -2.32 -3.90
C MET A 233 7.92 -2.37 -3.37
N ILE A 234 8.24 -3.29 -2.47
CA ILE A 234 9.61 -3.50 -1.97
C ILE A 234 10.56 -3.85 -3.12
N ASP A 235 10.18 -4.83 -3.94
CA ASP A 235 11.01 -5.32 -5.03
C ASP A 235 11.22 -4.27 -6.12
N ILE A 236 10.17 -3.51 -6.47
CA ILE A 236 10.30 -2.45 -7.47
C ILE A 236 11.12 -1.27 -6.96
N ILE A 237 10.96 -0.85 -5.70
CA ILE A 237 11.80 0.20 -5.11
C ILE A 237 13.26 -0.24 -5.16
N ARG A 238 13.56 -1.46 -4.71
CA ARG A 238 14.91 -2.04 -4.77
C ARG A 238 15.47 -2.03 -6.19
N TYR A 239 14.66 -2.49 -7.15
CA TYR A 239 15.06 -2.57 -8.55
C TYR A 239 15.36 -1.19 -9.14
N VAL A 240 14.49 -0.19 -8.94
CA VAL A 240 14.72 1.15 -9.51
C VAL A 240 15.87 1.88 -8.85
N THR A 241 16.10 1.68 -7.55
CA THR A 241 17.24 2.29 -6.86
C THR A 241 18.56 1.60 -7.19
N GLU A 242 18.61 0.26 -7.21
CA GLU A 242 19.88 -0.46 -7.40
C GLU A 242 20.30 -0.61 -8.87
N ILE A 243 19.35 -0.62 -9.81
CA ILE A 243 19.63 -0.87 -11.24
C ILE A 243 19.58 0.41 -12.06
N PHE A 244 18.63 1.29 -11.79
CA PHE A 244 18.44 2.53 -12.55
C PHE A 244 18.92 3.78 -11.79
N GLU A 245 19.42 3.62 -10.57
CA GLU A 245 19.87 4.73 -9.72
C GLU A 245 18.83 5.85 -9.60
N LYS A 246 17.54 5.48 -9.63
CA LYS A 246 16.43 6.43 -9.52
C LYS A 246 16.19 6.76 -8.06
N LYS A 247 15.98 8.05 -7.78
CA LYS A 247 15.53 8.51 -6.47
C LYS A 247 14.06 8.14 -6.23
N VAL A 248 13.76 7.74 -5.00
CA VAL A 248 12.43 7.45 -4.48
C VAL A 248 12.26 8.22 -3.18
N HIS A 249 11.15 8.94 -3.05
CA HIS A 249 10.81 9.71 -1.87
C HIS A 249 9.69 9.00 -1.12
N ILE A 250 9.85 8.78 0.17
CA ILE A 250 8.82 8.21 1.05
C ILE A 250 8.24 9.36 1.87
N VAL A 251 6.95 9.64 1.73
CA VAL A 251 6.26 10.79 2.34
C VAL A 251 5.17 10.30 3.30
N SER A 252 5.43 10.34 4.60
CA SER A 252 4.62 9.66 5.61
C SER A 252 4.41 10.48 6.89
N THR A 253 3.31 10.22 7.58
CA THR A 253 3.03 10.73 8.94
C THR A 253 3.65 9.85 10.03
N LYS A 254 4.38 8.78 9.68
CA LYS A 254 5.14 7.93 10.60
C LYS A 254 6.50 8.56 10.92
N GLN A 255 6.99 8.35 12.14
CA GLN A 255 8.33 8.81 12.54
C GLN A 255 9.41 8.08 11.72
N ASP A 256 10.38 8.85 11.21
CA ASP A 256 11.46 8.37 10.32
C ASP A 256 12.21 7.15 10.89
N LYS A 257 12.49 7.13 12.20
CA LYS A 257 13.17 6.00 12.87
C LYS A 257 12.45 4.65 12.67
N TYR A 258 11.12 4.63 12.66
CA TYR A 258 10.36 3.39 12.46
C TYR A 258 10.33 2.98 10.99
N ILE A 259 10.22 3.94 10.07
CA ILE A 259 10.25 3.69 8.63
C ILE A 259 11.59 3.02 8.26
N ARG A 260 12.72 3.55 8.76
CA ARG A 260 14.05 2.98 8.50
C ARG A 260 14.16 1.53 8.97
N LEU A 261 13.77 1.25 10.21
CA LEU A 261 13.80 -0.13 10.76
C LEU A 261 12.95 -1.09 9.92
N LEU A 262 11.77 -0.66 9.48
CA LEU A 262 10.86 -1.49 8.68
C LEU A 262 11.38 -1.73 7.26
N LEU A 263 11.94 -0.70 6.61
CA LEU A 263 12.56 -0.84 5.29
C LEU A 263 13.76 -1.78 5.34
N GLU A 264 14.64 -1.63 6.33
CA GLU A 264 15.79 -2.52 6.53
C GLU A 264 15.34 -3.96 6.76
N HIS A 265 14.32 -4.17 7.59
CA HIS A 265 13.72 -5.49 7.81
C HIS A 265 13.14 -6.10 6.54
N ALA A 266 12.52 -5.29 5.68
CA ALA A 266 11.99 -5.73 4.39
C ALA A 266 13.08 -5.96 3.32
N GLY A 267 14.36 -5.72 3.64
CA GLY A 267 15.49 -5.91 2.73
C GLY A 267 15.80 -4.73 1.83
N LEU A 268 15.21 -3.55 2.09
CA LEU A 268 15.61 -2.28 1.48
C LEU A 268 16.70 -1.65 2.34
N ASN A 269 17.95 -1.79 1.90
CA ASN A 269 19.07 -1.22 2.65
C ASN A 269 19.19 0.28 2.36
N VAL A 270 18.47 1.07 3.15
CA VAL A 270 18.41 2.55 3.05
C VAL A 270 19.81 3.17 3.12
N SER A 271 20.71 2.58 3.91
CA SER A 271 22.10 3.04 4.06
C SER A 271 22.96 2.78 2.82
N LEU A 272 22.78 1.62 2.16
CA LEU A 272 23.47 1.30 0.90
C LEU A 272 22.88 2.04 -0.30
N ALA A 273 21.60 2.43 -0.22
CA ALA A 273 20.95 3.25 -1.24
C ALA A 273 21.43 4.71 -1.24
N ALA A 274 22.35 5.10 -0.35
CA ALA A 274 23.04 6.40 -0.25
C ALA A 274 22.45 7.55 -1.10
N GLY A 275 21.35 8.14 -0.64
CA GLY A 275 20.70 9.31 -1.27
C GLY A 275 19.65 9.00 -2.34
N LEU A 276 19.37 7.72 -2.62
CA LEU A 276 18.32 7.28 -3.55
C LEU A 276 16.98 6.99 -2.86
N ILE A 277 16.96 6.76 -1.55
CA ILE A 277 15.72 6.66 -0.77
C ILE A 277 15.72 7.81 0.25
N GLU A 278 14.86 8.80 0.02
CA GLU A 278 14.71 9.97 0.88
C GLU A 278 13.40 9.86 1.68
N ILE A 279 13.46 10.05 3.00
CA ILE A 279 12.32 9.85 3.91
C ILE A 279 11.89 11.19 4.49
N TYR A 280 10.65 11.57 4.19
CA TYR A 280 9.93 12.70 4.75
C TYR A 280 8.91 12.17 5.75
N GLY A 281 9.35 12.00 7.00
CA GLY A 281 8.53 11.48 8.10
C GLY A 281 7.80 12.56 8.89
N LEU A 282 7.16 12.13 9.98
CA LEU A 282 6.42 13.00 10.91
C LEU A 282 7.23 14.24 11.32
N GLY A 283 6.59 15.41 11.25
CA GLY A 283 7.17 16.69 11.69
C GLY A 283 7.93 17.47 10.60
N GLN A 284 8.03 16.93 9.38
CA GLN A 284 8.73 17.61 8.27
C GLN A 284 7.81 18.51 7.40
N GLY A 285 6.51 18.57 7.68
CA GLY A 285 5.53 19.38 6.96
C GLY A 285 4.27 18.60 6.59
N SER A 286 3.30 19.28 5.98
CA SER A 286 2.15 18.60 5.38
C SER A 286 2.57 17.86 4.10
N LYS A 287 1.84 16.81 3.71
CA LYS A 287 2.16 16.10 2.46
C LYS A 287 2.09 17.02 1.24
N PRO A 288 1.08 17.91 1.08
CA PRO A 288 1.08 18.87 -0.02
C PRO A 288 2.31 19.78 -0.05
N ASP A 289 2.76 20.27 1.10
CA ASP A 289 3.94 21.15 1.16
C ASP A 289 5.23 20.39 0.83
N ILE A 290 5.38 19.15 1.32
CA ILE A 290 6.53 18.30 0.98
C ILE A 290 6.57 18.03 -0.53
N LEU A 291 5.43 17.66 -1.13
CA LEU A 291 5.34 17.42 -2.56
C LEU A 291 5.68 18.68 -3.36
N TYR A 292 5.17 19.84 -2.94
CA TYR A 292 5.49 21.11 -3.60
C TYR A 292 6.98 21.43 -3.54
N ASN A 293 7.61 21.29 -2.36
CA ASN A 293 9.04 21.52 -2.20
C ASN A 293 9.87 20.57 -3.08
N LEU A 294 9.48 19.29 -3.16
CA LEU A 294 10.10 18.30 -4.05
C LEU A 294 10.04 18.71 -5.53
N GLN A 295 8.92 19.30 -5.98
CA GLN A 295 8.82 19.82 -7.36
C GLN A 295 9.79 20.98 -7.60
N GLN A 296 9.95 21.85 -6.62
CA GLN A 296 10.80 23.04 -6.73
C GLN A 296 12.29 22.71 -6.69
N GLU A 297 12.70 21.79 -5.81
CA GLU A 297 14.11 21.38 -5.63
C GLU A 297 14.71 20.75 -6.90
N GLN A 298 13.89 20.04 -7.68
CA GLN A 298 14.32 19.40 -8.92
C GLN A 298 14.48 20.38 -10.08
N GLY A 299 14.08 21.66 -9.93
CA GLY A 299 14.44 22.76 -10.83
C GLY A 299 13.96 22.65 -12.29
N ILE A 300 13.09 21.69 -12.63
CA ILE A 300 12.71 21.42 -14.02
C ILE A 300 11.19 21.50 -14.17
N GLN A 301 10.72 22.56 -14.84
CA GLN A 301 9.37 22.59 -15.40
C GLN A 301 9.17 21.39 -16.33
N GLY A 302 8.10 20.62 -16.11
CA GLY A 302 7.71 19.50 -16.97
C GLY A 302 8.17 18.12 -16.52
N VAL A 303 8.86 17.98 -15.38
CA VAL A 303 9.16 16.67 -14.79
C VAL A 303 7.90 16.01 -14.22
N PRO A 304 7.58 14.76 -14.61
CA PRO A 304 6.51 13.99 -14.01
C PRO A 304 6.74 13.77 -12.52
N MET A 305 5.82 14.27 -11.70
CA MET A 305 5.71 13.88 -10.30
C MET A 305 4.59 12.85 -10.15
N HIS A 306 4.90 11.72 -9.54
CA HIS A 306 3.98 10.64 -9.22
C HIS A 306 3.84 10.53 -7.71
N PHE A 307 2.66 10.86 -7.18
CA PHE A 307 2.35 10.68 -5.76
C PHE A 307 1.38 9.51 -5.58
N VAL A 308 1.78 8.52 -4.78
CA VAL A 308 0.98 7.32 -4.50
C VAL A 308 0.58 7.27 -3.04
N GLU A 309 -0.71 7.11 -2.79
CA GLU A 309 -1.32 7.23 -1.47
C GLU A 309 -2.53 6.31 -1.39
N ASP A 310 -2.80 5.73 -0.21
CA ASP A 310 -3.98 4.89 -0.01
C ASP A 310 -5.15 5.66 0.63
N ARG A 311 -4.87 6.79 1.27
CA ARG A 311 -5.87 7.65 1.89
C ARG A 311 -6.42 8.69 0.93
N LEU A 312 -7.71 8.54 0.60
CA LEU A 312 -8.41 9.43 -0.33
C LEU A 312 -8.36 10.90 0.12
N GLU A 313 -8.58 11.18 1.41
CA GLU A 313 -8.59 12.56 1.93
C GLU A 313 -7.29 13.31 1.64
N THR A 314 -6.14 12.64 1.79
CA THR A 314 -4.83 13.20 1.44
C THR A 314 -4.74 13.53 -0.05
N LEU A 315 -5.23 12.64 -0.92
CA LEU A 315 -5.24 12.89 -2.36
C LEU A 315 -6.17 14.03 -2.75
N LEU A 316 -7.31 14.19 -2.07
CA LEU A 316 -8.22 15.31 -2.28
C LEU A 316 -7.58 16.64 -1.86
N GLN A 317 -6.86 16.67 -0.73
CA GLN A 317 -6.08 17.85 -0.33
C GLN A 317 -5.01 18.20 -1.38
N CYS A 318 -4.29 17.21 -1.90
CA CYS A 318 -3.31 17.42 -2.96
C CYS A 318 -3.97 17.87 -4.27
N ALA A 319 -5.14 17.35 -4.61
CA ALA A 319 -5.87 17.72 -5.82
C ALA A 319 -6.48 19.13 -5.75
N ALA A 320 -6.82 19.60 -4.55
CA ALA A 320 -7.34 20.93 -4.31
C ALA A 320 -6.24 22.02 -4.25
N ASP A 321 -4.98 21.62 -4.11
CA ASP A 321 -3.83 22.54 -4.06
C ASP A 321 -3.34 22.90 -5.48
N PRO A 322 -3.53 24.14 -5.95
CA PRO A 322 -3.13 24.54 -7.31
C PRO A 322 -1.63 24.41 -7.56
N ARG A 323 -0.80 24.42 -6.49
CA ARG A 323 0.65 24.20 -6.60
C ARG A 323 0.98 22.80 -7.14
N LEU A 324 0.07 21.84 -6.95
CA LEU A 324 0.22 20.44 -7.31
C LEU A 324 -0.59 20.05 -8.56
N ASP A 325 -1.04 21.02 -9.36
CA ASP A 325 -1.82 20.78 -10.60
C ASP A 325 -1.13 19.83 -11.58
N LEU A 326 0.21 19.84 -11.60
CA LEU A 326 1.02 18.99 -12.47
C LEU A 326 1.39 17.64 -11.83
N ALA A 327 1.13 17.45 -10.54
CA ALA A 327 1.35 16.17 -9.88
C ALA A 327 0.34 15.13 -10.38
N ARG A 328 0.78 13.89 -10.56
CA ARG A 328 -0.07 12.75 -10.87
C ARG A 328 -0.39 12.03 -9.57
N LEU A 329 -1.68 11.99 -9.25
CA LEU A 329 -2.19 11.50 -7.97
C LEU A 329 -2.74 10.10 -8.15
N TYR A 330 -2.16 9.13 -7.46
CA TYR A 330 -2.51 7.72 -7.58
C TYR A 330 -3.07 7.17 -6.28
N PHE A 331 -4.27 6.60 -6.36
CA PHE A 331 -4.93 5.94 -5.24
C PHE A 331 -4.60 4.45 -5.23
N ALA A 332 -3.90 3.99 -4.18
CA ALA A 332 -3.52 2.61 -3.98
C ALA A 332 -4.72 1.76 -3.54
N LYS A 333 -5.29 0.97 -4.46
CA LYS A 333 -6.48 0.14 -4.20
C LYS A 333 -6.28 -0.95 -3.11
N TRP A 334 -5.03 -1.26 -2.79
CA TRP A 334 -4.65 -2.34 -1.85
C TRP A 334 -4.45 -1.88 -0.41
N GLY A 335 -4.45 -0.58 -0.13
CA GLY A 335 -4.28 -0.06 1.22
C GLY A 335 -5.55 -0.16 2.07
N TYR A 336 -5.68 0.73 3.04
CA TYR A 336 -6.66 0.67 4.11
C TYR A 336 -8.04 1.22 3.78
N SER A 337 -8.31 1.58 2.53
CA SER A 337 -9.55 2.22 2.13
C SER A 337 -10.76 1.28 2.09
N ASN A 338 -11.93 1.81 2.45
CA ASN A 338 -13.20 1.11 2.34
C ASN A 338 -13.78 1.18 0.91
N ALA A 339 -14.93 0.52 0.69
CA ALA A 339 -15.58 0.47 -0.62
C ALA A 339 -16.05 1.85 -1.10
N ASP A 340 -16.59 2.67 -0.21
CA ASP A 340 -17.14 3.99 -0.54
C ASP A 340 -16.01 4.95 -0.96
N GLN A 341 -14.89 4.95 -0.22
CA GLN A 341 -13.69 5.69 -0.61
C GLN A 341 -13.11 5.21 -1.94
N LYS A 342 -13.14 3.91 -2.24
CA LYS A 342 -12.71 3.37 -3.53
C LYS A 342 -13.59 3.90 -4.67
N LEU A 343 -14.91 3.94 -4.47
CA LEU A 343 -15.84 4.48 -5.47
C LEU A 343 -15.60 5.98 -5.69
N LEU A 344 -15.48 6.77 -4.62
CA LEU A 344 -15.19 8.20 -4.71
C LEU A 344 -13.83 8.47 -5.39
N ALA A 345 -12.81 7.65 -5.13
CA ALA A 345 -11.51 7.75 -5.79
C ALA A 345 -11.59 7.47 -7.30
N ILE A 346 -12.44 6.53 -7.72
CA ILE A 346 -12.67 6.21 -9.14
C ILE A 346 -13.38 7.36 -9.86
N GLU A 347 -14.32 8.03 -9.20
CA GLU A 347 -15.11 9.12 -9.79
C GLU A 347 -14.36 10.45 -9.81
N HIS A 348 -13.28 10.59 -9.03
CA HIS A 348 -12.57 11.86 -8.90
C HIS A 348 -11.68 12.17 -10.12
N PRO A 349 -11.84 13.32 -10.80
CA PRO A 349 -11.20 13.59 -12.10
C PRO A 349 -9.68 13.75 -12.06
N ARG A 350 -9.11 14.08 -10.89
CA ARG A 350 -7.66 14.26 -10.68
C ARG A 350 -6.95 13.04 -10.09
N VAL A 351 -7.69 12.04 -9.64
CA VAL A 351 -7.14 10.87 -8.93
C VAL A 351 -7.27 9.64 -9.82
N ARG A 352 -6.18 8.88 -9.94
CA ARG A 352 -6.17 7.63 -10.69
C ARG A 352 -5.99 6.44 -9.77
N CYS A 353 -6.96 5.54 -9.76
CA CYS A 353 -6.82 4.29 -9.02
C CYS A 353 -5.81 3.34 -9.67
N VAL A 354 -4.93 2.75 -8.87
CA VAL A 354 -3.88 1.82 -9.32
C VAL A 354 -3.84 0.55 -8.46
N ASN A 355 -3.42 -0.56 -9.06
CA ASN A 355 -3.04 -1.79 -8.38
C ASN A 355 -1.51 -1.95 -8.37
N THR A 356 -1.00 -2.92 -7.60
CA THR A 356 0.45 -3.14 -7.45
C THR A 356 1.14 -3.41 -8.79
N VAL A 357 0.51 -4.16 -9.70
CA VAL A 357 1.10 -4.50 -11.01
C VAL A 357 1.22 -3.25 -11.89
N GLU A 358 0.20 -2.40 -11.89
CA GLU A 358 0.22 -1.11 -12.60
C GLU A 358 1.33 -0.20 -12.06
N MET A 359 1.56 -0.20 -10.75
CA MET A 359 2.68 0.53 -10.13
C MET A 359 4.05 -0.03 -10.49
N ILE A 360 4.20 -1.36 -10.48
CA ILE A 360 5.45 -2.00 -10.90
C ILE A 360 5.75 -1.62 -12.35
N ALA A 361 4.76 -1.71 -13.24
CA ALA A 361 4.91 -1.31 -14.64
C ALA A 361 5.30 0.18 -14.76
N LEU A 362 4.61 1.06 -14.03
CA LEU A 362 4.90 2.50 -14.01
C LEU A 362 6.38 2.78 -13.67
N MET A 363 6.88 2.17 -12.60
CA MET A 363 8.23 2.45 -12.10
C MET A 363 9.33 1.76 -12.93
N CYS A 364 9.03 0.59 -13.52
CA CYS A 364 9.96 -0.18 -14.37
C CYS A 364 10.20 0.45 -15.74
N PHE A 365 9.15 0.88 -16.44
CA PHE A 365 9.27 1.30 -17.84
C PHE A 365 9.77 2.74 -17.97
N PRO A 366 10.65 3.08 -18.92
CA PRO A 366 11.04 4.47 -19.18
C PRO A 366 9.84 5.35 -19.55
N ALA A 367 9.85 6.57 -19.05
CA ALA A 367 8.76 7.56 -19.12
C ALA A 367 8.40 8.03 -20.53
N ASP A 368 9.38 7.95 -21.41
CA ASP A 368 9.35 8.31 -22.83
C ASP A 368 8.89 7.17 -23.74
N THR A 369 8.73 5.95 -23.20
CA THR A 369 8.12 4.83 -23.94
C THR A 369 6.75 5.29 -24.45
N PRO A 370 6.41 5.12 -25.75
CA PRO A 370 5.22 5.74 -26.34
C PRO A 370 3.95 5.53 -25.51
N GLY A 371 3.64 4.31 -25.07
CA GLY A 371 2.46 4.04 -24.23
C GLY A 371 2.52 4.73 -22.85
N ARG A 372 3.70 4.86 -22.25
CA ARG A 372 3.87 5.53 -20.95
C ARG A 372 3.79 7.05 -21.10
N LYS A 373 4.40 7.62 -22.14
CA LYS A 373 4.46 9.08 -22.37
C LYS A 373 3.10 9.76 -22.33
N TRP A 374 2.10 9.16 -22.99
CA TRP A 374 0.73 9.67 -23.08
C TRP A 374 -0.10 9.41 -21.83
N ILE A 375 0.09 8.26 -21.18
CA ILE A 375 -0.81 7.82 -20.11
C ILE A 375 -0.28 8.25 -18.72
N TRP A 376 1.03 8.29 -18.51
CA TRP A 376 1.68 8.55 -17.21
C TRP A 376 2.92 9.47 -17.30
N GLY A 377 3.53 9.65 -18.46
CA GLY A 377 4.84 10.27 -18.65
C GLY A 377 4.79 11.80 -18.76
N TYR A 378 5.43 12.40 -19.77
CA TYR A 378 5.68 13.86 -19.82
C TYR A 378 4.51 14.72 -20.28
N GLU A 379 3.47 14.12 -20.84
CA GLU A 379 2.35 14.89 -21.36
C GLU A 379 1.40 15.24 -20.22
N THR A 380 0.86 16.46 -20.27
CA THR A 380 -0.07 16.95 -19.24
C THR A 380 -1.25 15.99 -19.15
N PRO A 381 -1.70 15.61 -17.94
CA PRO A 381 -2.88 14.78 -17.79
C PRO A 381 -4.02 15.42 -18.61
N PRO A 382 -4.77 14.64 -19.41
CA PRO A 382 -5.87 15.20 -20.19
C PRO A 382 -6.80 15.94 -19.23
N ARG A 383 -6.88 17.26 -19.38
CA ARG A 383 -7.79 18.09 -18.60
C ARG A 383 -9.19 17.81 -19.14
N VAL A 384 -10.04 17.15 -18.36
CA VAL A 384 -11.48 17.26 -18.61
C VAL A 384 -11.88 18.66 -18.11
N PRO A 385 -12.34 19.57 -18.99
CA PRO A 385 -12.69 20.92 -18.55
C PRO A 385 -13.79 20.85 -17.47
N PHE A 386 -13.56 21.53 -16.35
CA PHE A 386 -14.56 21.65 -15.28
C PHE A 386 -15.77 22.41 -15.83
N GLY A 387 -16.95 21.78 -15.88
CA GLY A 387 -18.22 22.46 -16.20
C GLY A 387 -18.94 22.13 -17.51
N MET A 388 -18.59 21.05 -18.24
CA MET A 388 -19.52 20.52 -19.24
C MET A 388 -20.39 19.41 -18.63
N GLU A 389 -21.68 19.70 -18.45
CA GLU A 389 -22.70 18.66 -18.34
C GLU A 389 -22.58 17.75 -19.57
N LEU A 390 -22.62 16.44 -19.35
CA LEU A 390 -22.85 15.46 -20.40
C LEU A 390 -24.24 15.72 -20.99
N VAL A 391 -24.31 16.57 -22.01
CA VAL A 391 -25.55 16.75 -22.77
C VAL A 391 -25.88 15.43 -23.45
N GLY A 392 -26.98 14.84 -23.01
CA GLY A 392 -27.43 13.52 -23.43
C GLY A 392 -27.61 13.44 -24.95
N MET A 393 -26.89 12.51 -25.57
CA MET A 393 -27.26 11.99 -26.88
C MET A 393 -28.47 11.07 -26.71
N SER A 394 -29.68 11.65 -26.62
CA SER A 394 -30.90 10.94 -26.95
C SER A 394 -30.94 10.75 -28.47
N GLY A 395 -30.92 9.49 -28.91
CA GLY A 395 -30.82 9.11 -30.31
C GLY A 395 -31.95 9.66 -31.20
N GLY A 396 -31.55 10.09 -32.39
CA GLY A 396 -32.42 10.27 -33.54
C GLY A 396 -31.89 9.42 -34.69
N TYR A 397 -32.63 8.38 -35.07
CA TYR A 397 -32.44 7.66 -36.32
C TYR A 397 -32.69 8.62 -37.50
N GLY A 398 -31.68 8.83 -38.35
CA GLY A 398 -31.78 9.61 -39.58
C GLY A 398 -30.91 9.00 -40.67
N SER A 399 -31.51 8.77 -41.83
CA SER A 399 -31.03 8.02 -43.00
C SER A 399 -29.74 8.58 -43.63
N TRP A 400 -28.86 7.66 -44.04
CA TRP A 400 -27.71 7.95 -44.89
C TRP A 400 -28.15 8.10 -46.36
N GLU A 401 -28.18 9.32 -46.87
CA GLU A 401 -28.09 9.59 -48.32
C GLU A 401 -26.70 10.15 -48.64
N SER A 402 -26.05 9.51 -49.60
CA SER A 402 -24.72 9.79 -50.11
C SER A 402 -24.71 11.06 -50.97
N ASN A 403 -23.90 12.06 -50.60
CA ASN A 403 -23.52 13.14 -51.50
C ASN A 403 -21.97 13.17 -51.62
N PRO A 404 -21.39 12.90 -52.80
CA PRO A 404 -19.95 12.88 -52.98
C PRO A 404 -19.50 14.23 -53.54
N ASP A 405 -19.30 15.24 -52.69
CA ASP A 405 -18.54 16.44 -53.03
C ASP A 405 -18.36 17.32 -51.78
N THR A 406 -17.25 17.14 -51.07
CA THR A 406 -16.43 18.21 -50.46
C THR A 406 -15.18 17.58 -49.82
N MET A 407 -14.04 17.81 -50.45
CA MET A 407 -12.71 17.66 -49.84
C MET A 407 -12.44 18.78 -48.83
N ASN A 408 -11.57 18.45 -47.86
CA ASN A 408 -10.89 19.30 -46.89
C ASN A 408 -11.71 19.77 -45.69
N GLU A 409 -11.51 19.12 -44.54
CA GLU A 409 -10.79 19.69 -43.38
C GLU A 409 -10.76 18.66 -42.25
N GLU A 410 -9.72 18.74 -41.42
CA GLU A 410 -9.54 17.98 -40.18
C GLU A 410 -10.75 18.17 -39.25
N VAL A 411 -11.15 17.10 -38.54
CA VAL A 411 -11.55 17.07 -37.11
C VAL A 411 -12.28 15.77 -36.77
N ASP A 412 -11.85 15.21 -35.64
CA ASP A 412 -12.48 14.23 -34.75
C ASP A 412 -13.18 12.99 -35.31
N ARG A 413 -12.57 11.85 -34.99
CA ARG A 413 -13.36 10.67 -34.59
C ARG A 413 -13.01 10.33 -33.15
N ASP A 414 -14.00 10.56 -32.29
CA ASP A 414 -14.20 9.91 -31.01
C ASP A 414 -13.78 8.43 -31.09
N VAL A 415 -12.63 8.12 -30.50
CA VAL A 415 -12.26 6.76 -30.14
C VAL A 415 -12.12 6.76 -28.63
N ARG A 416 -13.14 6.24 -27.93
CA ARG A 416 -12.93 5.69 -26.59
C ARG A 416 -11.91 4.56 -26.73
N TRP A 417 -10.66 4.86 -26.43
CA TRP A 417 -9.57 3.90 -26.42
C TRP A 417 -9.42 3.34 -25.01
N ASP A 418 -9.74 2.06 -24.85
CA ASP A 418 -9.54 1.28 -23.63
C ASP A 418 -8.15 0.60 -23.69
N PRO A 419 -7.17 1.01 -22.85
CA PRO A 419 -5.81 0.48 -22.89
C PRO A 419 -5.67 -0.96 -22.39
N PHE A 420 -6.76 -1.60 -21.92
CA PHE A 420 -6.73 -2.99 -21.45
C PHE A 420 -7.31 -4.01 -22.43
N ARG A 421 -7.89 -3.59 -23.57
CA ARG A 421 -8.39 -4.52 -24.59
C ARG A 421 -7.30 -5.39 -25.25
N GLY A 422 -6.02 -5.10 -25.01
CA GLY A 422 -4.89 -5.90 -25.50
C GLY A 422 -4.32 -6.91 -24.50
N ILE A 423 -4.84 -6.99 -23.27
CA ILE A 423 -4.40 -7.96 -22.24
C ILE A 423 -5.60 -8.81 -21.86
N GLY A 424 -6.12 -9.57 -22.85
CA GLY A 424 -7.21 -10.49 -22.67
C GLY A 424 -6.98 -11.76 -23.49
N SER A 425 -7.01 -12.89 -22.79
CA SER A 425 -7.46 -14.19 -23.30
C SER A 425 -6.80 -14.75 -24.55
N THR A 426 -5.78 -15.59 -24.37
CA THR A 426 -5.68 -16.85 -25.12
C THR A 426 -6.00 -18.01 -24.19
N MET A 427 -7.26 -18.10 -23.77
CA MET A 427 -7.86 -19.38 -23.41
C MET A 427 -8.89 -19.67 -24.49
N ASN A 428 -8.52 -20.56 -25.41
CA ASN A 428 -9.45 -21.19 -26.33
C ASN A 428 -10.43 -22.02 -25.50
N GLU A 429 -11.66 -21.53 -25.34
CA GLU A 429 -12.81 -22.40 -25.10
C GLU A 429 -13.27 -22.96 -26.45
N GLU A 430 -12.65 -24.07 -26.86
CA GLU A 430 -13.32 -25.06 -27.70
C GLU A 430 -13.44 -26.34 -26.87
N TRP A 431 -14.61 -26.99 -26.96
CA TRP A 431 -15.04 -28.23 -26.28
C TRP A 431 -15.54 -28.00 -24.83
N ILE A 432 -16.78 -28.30 -24.45
CA ILE A 432 -17.61 -29.46 -24.74
C ILE A 432 -19.10 -29.05 -24.71
N GLY A 433 -19.82 -29.31 -25.79
CA GLY A 433 -21.26 -29.59 -25.73
C GLY A 433 -21.48 -31.10 -25.58
N GLY A 434 -22.56 -31.48 -24.89
CA GLY A 434 -23.12 -32.83 -24.98
C GLY A 434 -23.34 -33.53 -23.65
N THR A 435 -24.64 -33.57 -23.28
CA THR A 435 -25.35 -34.54 -22.42
C THR A 435 -24.93 -34.73 -20.97
#